data_AF-A0A1H2GNY2-F1
#
_entry.id   AF-A0A1H2GNY2-F1
#
_cell.length_a   1.000
_cell.length_b   1.000
_cell.length_c   1.000
_cell.angle_alpha   90.00
_cell.angle_beta   90.00
_cell.angle_gamma   90.00
#
_symmetry.space_group_name_H-M   'P 1'
#
loop_
_entity.id
_entity.type
_entity.pdbx_description
1 polymer ?
#
loop_
_entity_poly.entity_id
_entity_poly.type
_entity_poly.pdbx_seq_one_letter_code
_entity_poly.pdbx_strand_id
1 'polypeptide(L)'
;MTDKFDEFRARLLSTDYPQCRNLLSCVLLVVLSTGAVLSWWYAYFTLPETECHKGFLYFSVLWLAAQWVVIGYLYWYRDIPAFARDAIKLLILMANVWFGLFLFALKPCGL
;
A
#
# COMPACT_ATOMS: atom_id res chain seq x y z
N MET A 1 34.71 12.35 6.58
CA MET A 1 33.35 12.03 7.08
C MET A 1 32.28 12.56 6.13
N THR A 2 32.53 13.69 5.46
CA THR A 2 31.76 14.23 4.32
C THR A 2 31.67 13.27 3.12
N ASP A 3 32.77 12.62 2.77
CA ASP A 3 32.86 11.74 1.58
C ASP A 3 31.83 10.58 1.60
N LYS A 4 31.67 9.92 2.75
CA LYS A 4 30.67 8.85 2.91
C LYS A 4 29.22 9.36 2.88
N PHE A 5 29.02 10.60 3.35
CA PHE A 5 27.70 11.22 3.36
C PHE A 5 27.28 11.64 1.94
N ASP A 6 28.22 12.18 1.16
CA ASP A 6 27.98 12.55 -0.23
C ASP A 6 27.76 11.31 -1.11
N GLU A 7 28.50 10.22 -0.90
CA GLU A 7 28.27 8.95 -1.58
C GLU A 7 26.88 8.37 -1.26
N PHE A 8 26.46 8.40 0.02
CA PHE A 8 25.14 7.93 0.44
C PHE A 8 24.01 8.77 -0.18
N ARG A 9 24.18 10.10 -0.19
CA ARG A 9 23.24 11.03 -0.82
C ARG A 9 23.12 10.78 -2.33
N ALA A 10 24.24 10.57 -3.02
CA ALA A 10 24.25 10.25 -4.44
C ALA A 10 23.50 8.94 -4.75
N ARG A 11 23.66 7.91 -3.90
CA ARG A 11 22.91 6.65 -4.01
C ARG A 11 21.41 6.80 -3.73
N LEU A 12 21.01 7.66 -2.80
CA LEU A 12 19.58 7.89 -2.52
C LEU A 12 18.87 8.67 -3.63
N LEU A 13 19.61 9.59 -4.27
CA LEU A 13 19.14 10.39 -5.40
C LEU A 13 19.27 9.65 -6.74
N SER A 14 19.90 8.47 -6.76
CA SER A 14 20.00 7.70 -7.99
C SER A 14 18.61 7.23 -8.44
N THR A 15 18.39 7.29 -9.74
CA THR A 15 17.23 6.74 -10.42
C THR A 15 17.45 5.30 -10.86
N ASP A 16 18.70 4.81 -10.76
CA ASP A 16 19.09 3.46 -11.13
C ASP A 16 18.59 2.47 -10.07
N TYR A 17 17.42 1.89 -10.32
CA TYR A 17 16.77 0.92 -9.46
C TYR A 17 16.73 -0.45 -10.15
N PRO A 18 17.18 -1.53 -9.49
CA PRO A 18 17.21 -2.85 -10.10
C PRO A 18 15.79 -3.33 -10.44
N GLN A 19 15.57 -3.63 -11.73
CA GLN A 19 14.23 -3.96 -12.26
C GLN A 19 13.59 -5.17 -11.57
N CYS A 20 14.36 -6.23 -11.29
CA CYS A 20 13.87 -7.40 -10.55
C CYS A 20 13.35 -7.03 -9.16
N ARG A 21 14.07 -6.14 -8.44
CA ARG A 21 13.64 -5.67 -7.12
C ARG A 21 12.38 -4.82 -7.23
N ASN A 22 12.23 -4.03 -8.31
CA ASN A 22 11.02 -3.25 -8.53
C ASN A 22 9.81 -4.16 -8.78
N LEU A 23 9.96 -5.15 -9.66
CA LEU A 23 8.89 -6.09 -9.99
C LEU A 23 8.47 -6.89 -8.76
N LEU A 24 9.43 -7.46 -8.03
CA LEU A 24 9.15 -8.26 -6.83
C LEU A 24 8.49 -7.41 -5.73
N SER A 25 8.95 -6.17 -5.54
CA SER A 25 8.31 -5.23 -4.60
C SER A 25 6.88 -4.89 -5.01
N CYS A 26 6.63 -4.62 -6.30
CA CYS A 26 5.30 -4.25 -6.78
C CYS A 26 4.32 -5.42 -6.65
N VAL A 27 4.75 -6.63 -7.02
CA VAL A 27 3.93 -7.85 -6.87
C VAL A 27 3.57 -8.07 -5.40
N LEU A 28 4.53 -7.97 -4.48
CA LEU A 28 4.27 -8.10 -3.05
C LEU A 28 3.26 -7.04 -2.57
N LEU A 29 3.41 -5.78 -2.98
CA LEU A 29 2.49 -4.71 -2.58
C LEU A 29 1.07 -4.92 -3.13
N VAL A 30 0.94 -5.38 -4.37
CA VAL A 30 -0.37 -5.73 -4.96
C VAL A 30 -1.02 -6.86 -4.18
N VAL A 31 -0.28 -7.93 -3.88
CA VAL A 31 -0.81 -9.08 -3.13
C VAL A 31 -1.26 -8.64 -1.73
N LEU A 32 -0.45 -7.87 -1.02
CA LEU A 32 -0.76 -7.42 0.35
C LEU A 32 -1.96 -6.47 0.38
N SER A 33 -1.99 -5.46 -0.50
CA SER A 33 -3.09 -4.49 -0.57
C SER A 33 -4.41 -5.16 -0.95
N THR A 34 -4.38 -6.04 -1.95
CA THR A 34 -5.55 -6.80 -2.38
C THR A 34 -6.01 -7.76 -1.28
N GLY A 35 -5.08 -8.47 -0.63
CA GLY A 35 -5.39 -9.38 0.47
C GLY A 35 -6.05 -8.69 1.65
N ALA A 36 -5.60 -7.48 2.04
CA ALA A 36 -6.20 -6.71 3.12
C ALA A 36 -7.65 -6.31 2.79
N VAL A 37 -7.91 -5.81 1.58
CA VAL A 37 -9.25 -5.39 1.17
C VAL A 37 -10.18 -6.61 0.95
N LEU A 38 -9.68 -7.70 0.39
CA LEU A 38 -10.46 -8.93 0.24
C LEU A 38 -10.83 -9.53 1.60
N SER A 39 -9.93 -9.45 2.59
CA SER A 39 -10.23 -9.90 3.96
C SER A 39 -11.37 -9.09 4.57
N TRP A 40 -11.41 -7.77 4.32
CA TRP A 40 -12.54 -6.93 4.72
C TRP A 40 -13.83 -7.32 4.02
N TRP A 41 -13.80 -7.52 2.70
CA TRP A 41 -15.00 -7.91 1.95
C TRP A 41 -15.53 -9.26 2.44
N TYR A 42 -14.65 -10.21 2.69
CA TYR A 42 -15.01 -11.50 3.27
C TYR A 42 -15.68 -11.33 4.63
N ALA A 43 -15.11 -10.50 5.52
CA ALA A 43 -15.71 -10.21 6.82
C ALA A 43 -17.09 -9.55 6.67
N TYR A 44 -17.23 -8.58 5.76
CA TYR A 44 -18.49 -7.89 5.49
C TYR A 44 -19.61 -8.84 5.01
N PHE A 45 -19.29 -9.77 4.11
CA PHE A 45 -20.28 -10.71 3.59
C PHE A 45 -20.59 -11.88 4.52
N THR A 46 -19.74 -12.16 5.51
CA THR A 46 -19.93 -13.28 6.45
C THR A 46 -20.54 -12.85 7.78
N LEU A 47 -20.34 -11.60 8.19
CA LEU A 47 -20.86 -11.06 9.45
C LEU A 47 -22.12 -10.22 9.19
N PRO A 48 -23.32 -10.72 9.57
CA PRO A 48 -24.59 -10.01 9.33
C PRO A 48 -24.68 -8.66 10.06
N GLU A 49 -23.85 -8.44 11.08
CA GLU A 49 -23.84 -7.21 11.88
C GLU A 49 -23.02 -6.08 11.27
N THR A 50 -22.53 -6.24 10.04
CA THR A 50 -21.69 -5.24 9.37
C THR A 50 -22.41 -4.41 8.31
N GLU A 51 -23.71 -4.62 8.09
CA GLU A 51 -24.47 -3.94 7.03
C GLU A 51 -24.41 -2.41 7.09
N CYS A 52 -24.36 -1.83 8.30
CA CYS A 52 -24.18 -0.40 8.53
C CYS A 52 -22.88 0.16 7.92
N HIS A 53 -21.85 -0.67 7.77
CA HIS A 53 -20.54 -0.30 7.20
C HIS A 53 -20.49 -0.38 5.67
N LYS A 54 -21.65 -0.38 5.00
CA LYS A 54 -21.73 -0.39 3.52
C LYS A 54 -20.98 0.77 2.87
N GLY A 55 -20.93 1.93 3.52
CA GLY A 55 -20.10 3.05 3.08
C GLY A 55 -18.61 2.68 3.02
N PHE A 56 -18.09 2.00 4.06
CA PHE A 56 -16.70 1.54 4.10
C PHE A 56 -16.41 0.47 3.05
N LEU A 57 -17.39 -0.36 2.69
CA LEU A 57 -17.25 -1.27 1.55
C LEU A 57 -16.93 -0.50 0.26
N TYR A 58 -17.71 0.52 -0.09
CA TYR A 58 -17.44 1.34 -1.28
C TYR A 58 -16.13 2.10 -1.20
N PHE A 59 -15.82 2.69 -0.03
CA PHE A 59 -14.54 3.37 0.17
C PHE A 59 -13.35 2.42 0.03
N SER A 60 -13.47 1.16 0.47
CA SER A 60 -12.40 0.17 0.32
C SER A 60 -12.10 -0.19 -1.14
N VAL A 61 -13.10 -0.12 -2.04
CA VAL A 61 -12.92 -0.28 -3.49
C VAL A 61 -12.09 0.88 -4.05
N LEU A 62 -12.47 2.12 -3.73
CA LEU A 62 -11.74 3.32 -4.14
C LEU A 62 -10.31 3.33 -3.59
N TRP A 63 -10.15 2.89 -2.34
CA TRP A 63 -8.87 2.74 -1.68
C TRP A 63 -7.96 1.74 -2.40
N LEU A 64 -8.48 0.56 -2.74
CA LEU A 64 -7.73 -0.45 -3.49
C LEU A 64 -7.32 0.06 -4.88
N ALA A 65 -8.25 0.72 -5.59
CA ALA A 65 -7.99 1.30 -6.91
C ALA A 65 -6.88 2.35 -6.84
N ALA A 66 -6.92 3.25 -5.85
CA ALA A 66 -5.88 4.25 -5.66
C ALA A 66 -4.50 3.63 -5.41
N GLN A 67 -4.43 2.58 -4.58
CA GLN A 67 -3.18 1.85 -4.35
C GLN A 67 -2.64 1.19 -5.61
N TRP A 68 -3.49 0.52 -6.39
CA TRP A 68 -3.09 -0.09 -7.65
C TRP A 68 -2.57 0.93 -8.67
N VAL A 69 -3.20 2.10 -8.76
CA VAL A 69 -2.72 3.19 -9.63
C VAL A 69 -1.31 3.64 -9.20
N VAL A 70 -1.07 3.84 -7.90
CA VAL A 70 0.25 4.25 -7.41
C VAL A 70 1.29 3.16 -7.64
N ILE A 71 0.97 1.89 -7.40
CA ILE A 71 1.90 0.76 -7.63
C ILE A 71 2.19 0.63 -9.13
N GLY A 72 1.18 0.76 -10.00
CA GLY A 72 1.34 0.75 -11.45
C GLY A 72 2.22 1.91 -11.93
N TYR A 73 2.03 3.10 -11.38
CA TYR A 73 2.88 4.26 -11.65
C TYR A 73 4.34 3.99 -11.25
N LEU A 74 4.58 3.43 -10.06
CA LEU A 74 5.93 3.01 -9.65
C LEU A 74 6.52 1.92 -10.56
N TYR A 75 5.70 1.02 -11.08
CA TYR A 75 6.18 -0.02 -11.99
C TYR A 75 6.63 0.56 -13.33
N TRP A 76 5.85 1.48 -13.90
CA TRP A 76 6.08 2.05 -15.24
C TRP A 76 7.19 3.10 -15.25
N TYR A 77 7.17 4.05 -14.30
CA TYR A 77 8.08 5.18 -14.29
C TYR A 77 9.38 4.85 -13.54
N ARG A 78 10.51 5.02 -14.23
CA ARG A 78 11.85 4.70 -13.71
C ARG A 78 12.62 5.92 -13.22
N ASP A 79 12.23 7.12 -13.63
CA ASP A 79 12.92 8.37 -13.32
C ASP A 79 12.72 8.87 -11.87
N ILE A 80 12.03 8.09 -11.03
CA ILE A 80 11.77 8.42 -9.63
C ILE A 80 13.01 8.06 -8.80
N PRO A 81 13.56 8.98 -8.00
CA PRO A 81 14.73 8.71 -7.16
C PRO A 81 14.44 7.59 -6.16
N ALA A 82 15.45 6.76 -5.89
CA ALA A 82 15.33 5.56 -5.06
C ALA A 82 14.72 5.84 -3.67
N PHE A 83 15.11 6.96 -3.04
CA PHE A 83 14.52 7.40 -1.77
C PHE A 83 13.00 7.59 -1.84
N ALA A 84 12.52 8.34 -2.83
CA ALA A 84 11.09 8.62 -2.98
C ALA A 84 10.31 7.34 -3.27
N ARG A 85 10.86 6.46 -4.11
CA ARG A 85 10.28 5.16 -4.40
C ARG A 85 10.12 4.30 -3.15
N ASP A 86 11.18 4.16 -2.35
CA ASP A 86 11.14 3.35 -1.14
C ASP A 86 10.22 3.99 -0.07
N ALA A 87 10.17 5.32 0.01
CA ALA A 87 9.22 6.04 0.88
C ALA A 87 7.76 5.80 0.48
N ILE A 88 7.42 5.84 -0.82
CA ILE A 88 6.05 5.57 -1.30
C ILE A 88 5.65 4.12 -0.98
N LYS A 89 6.55 3.15 -1.18
CA LYS A 89 6.30 1.74 -0.82
C LYS A 89 6.01 1.60 0.68
N LEU A 90 6.78 2.28 1.53
CA LEU A 90 6.58 2.27 2.97
C LEU A 90 5.25 2.93 3.37
N LEU A 91 4.85 4.01 2.71
CA LEU A 91 3.54 4.64 2.91
C LEU A 91 2.39 3.69 2.56
N ILE A 92 2.49 2.95 1.45
CA ILE A 92 1.48 1.94 1.06
C ILE A 92 1.37 0.86 2.15
N LEU A 93 2.50 0.36 2.65
CA LEU A 93 2.50 -0.65 3.72
C LEU A 93 1.86 -0.12 5.00
N MET A 94 2.30 1.05 5.45
CA MET A 94 1.77 1.70 6.67
C MET A 94 0.26 1.95 6.54
N ALA A 95 -0.20 2.40 5.38
CA ALA A 95 -1.60 2.68 5.14
C ALA A 95 -2.46 1.41 5.15
N ASN A 96 -1.95 0.27 4.67
CA ASN A 96 -2.65 -1.01 4.78
C ASN A 96 -2.68 -1.55 6.23
N VAL A 97 -1.61 -1.37 7.00
CA VAL A 97 -1.62 -1.69 8.45
C VAL A 97 -2.66 -0.85 9.17
N TRP A 98 -2.69 0.46 8.89
CA TRP A 98 -3.68 1.37 9.45
C TRP A 98 -5.11 0.97 9.06
N PHE A 99 -5.33 0.63 7.79
CA PHE A 99 -6.62 0.13 7.32
C PHE A 99 -7.04 -1.13 8.09
N GLY A 100 -6.14 -2.11 8.27
CA GLY A 100 -6.42 -3.29 9.07
C GLY A 100 -6.79 -2.97 10.51
N LEU A 101 -6.01 -2.11 11.19
CA LEU A 101 -6.31 -1.67 12.55
C LEU A 101 -7.65 -0.94 12.65
N PHE A 102 -7.98 -0.12 11.66
CA PHE A 102 -9.27 0.56 11.57
C PHE A 102 -10.42 -0.45 11.49
N LEU A 103 -10.30 -1.49 10.67
CA LEU A 103 -11.32 -2.54 10.57
C LEU A 103 -11.51 -3.28 11.90
N PHE A 104 -10.44 -3.62 12.61
CA PHE A 104 -10.53 -4.25 13.94
C PHE A 104 -11.15 -3.32 15.00
N ALA A 105 -11.04 -2.01 14.83
CA ALA A 105 -11.66 -1.03 15.72
C ALA A 105 -13.16 -0.81 15.42
N LEU A 106 -13.67 -1.30 14.27
CA LEU A 106 -15.09 -1.18 13.95
C LEU A 106 -15.91 -2.02 14.93
N LYS A 107 -16.83 -1.36 15.62
CA LYS A 107 -17.84 -2.06 16.41
C LYS A 107 -18.88 -2.68 15.47
N PRO A 108 -19.37 -3.89 15.76
CA PRO A 108 -20.54 -4.42 15.08
C PRO A 108 -21.72 -3.46 15.26
N CYS A 109 -22.54 -3.36 14.23
CA CYS A 109 -23.73 -2.51 14.24
C CYS A 109 -25.03 -3.30 14.50
N GLY A 110 -24.92 -4.62 14.68
CA GLY A 110 -25.97 -5.47 15.21
C GLY A 110 -26.00 -5.41 16.73
N LEU A 111 -27.21 -5.38 17.27
CA LEU A 111 -27.53 -5.52 18.69
C LEU A 111 -27.54 -7.00 19.08
#